data_AF-A0A9E5GD36-F1
#
_entry.id   AF-A0A9E5GD36-F1
#
_cell.length_a   1.000
_cell.length_b   1.000
_cell.length_c   1.000
_cell.angle_alpha   90.00
_cell.angle_beta   90.00
_cell.angle_gamma   90.00
#
_symmetry.space_group_name_H-M   'P 1'
#
loop_
_entity.id
_entity.type
_entity.pdbx_description
1 polymer ?
#
loop_
_entity_poly.entity_id
_entity_poly.type
_entity_poly.pdbx_seq_one_letter_code
_entity_poly.pdbx_strand_id
1 'polypeptide(L)'
;MDDKLIVELCLGSSCFARGNAQTLGALESFITEGGYTDQVELVGHLCLGSCAKGPNIRIGEVTYHGLDTQSVLDLVRQALVDQEGS
;
A
#
# COMPACT_ATOMS: atom_id res chain seq x y z
N MET A 1 -17.99 -12.39 2.28
CA MET A 1 -16.77 -12.12 1.48
C MET A 1 -16.32 -10.75 1.92
N ASP A 2 -15.12 -10.69 2.46
CA ASP A 2 -14.57 -9.52 3.12
C ASP A 2 -14.15 -8.48 2.06
N ASP A 3 -14.89 -7.38 1.95
CA ASP A 3 -14.62 -6.23 1.06
C ASP A 3 -13.48 -5.37 1.66
N LYS A 4 -12.29 -5.98 1.82
CA LYS A 4 -11.12 -5.27 2.36
C LYS A 4 -10.25 -4.76 1.22
N LEU A 5 -9.80 -3.52 1.34
CA LEU A 5 -8.82 -2.91 0.44
C LEU A 5 -7.46 -3.59 0.65
N ILE A 6 -7.06 -4.41 -0.31
CA ILE A 6 -5.75 -5.09 -0.28
C ILE A 6 -4.67 -4.13 -0.79
N VAL A 7 -3.66 -3.84 0.03
CA VAL A 7 -2.51 -3.02 -0.35
C VAL A 7 -1.26 -3.89 -0.36
N GLU A 8 -0.73 -4.15 -1.55
CA GLU A 8 0.47 -4.96 -1.73
C GLU A 8 1.72 -4.12 -1.94
N LEU A 9 2.75 -4.35 -1.11
CA LEU A 9 4.04 -3.66 -1.20
C LEU A 9 5.16 -4.63 -1.54
N CYS A 10 6.07 -4.20 -2.41
CA CYS A 10 7.28 -4.97 -2.71
C CYS A 10 8.26 -4.98 -1.52
N LEU A 11 8.38 -6.09 -0.80
CA LEU A 11 9.31 -6.28 0.31
C LEU A 11 10.69 -6.82 -0.13
N GLY A 12 10.96 -6.87 -1.43
CA GLY A 12 12.29 -7.22 -1.92
C GLY A 12 13.36 -6.28 -1.34
N SER A 13 14.50 -6.82 -0.92
CA SER A 13 15.60 -6.07 -0.27
C SER A 13 16.01 -4.79 -1.01
N SER A 14 15.93 -4.81 -2.34
CA SER A 14 16.22 -3.64 -3.20
C SER A 14 15.13 -2.55 -3.20
N CYS A 15 13.85 -2.89 -2.98
CA CYS A 15 12.75 -1.92 -2.85
C CYS A 15 12.60 -1.44 -1.39
N PHE A 16 12.83 -2.34 -0.43
CA PHE A 16 12.78 -2.05 1.00
C PHE A 16 13.74 -0.92 1.39
N ALA A 17 15.00 -1.01 0.97
CA ALA A 17 16.01 0.02 1.22
C ALA A 17 15.78 1.35 0.48
N ARG A 18 14.95 1.35 -0.58
CA ARG A 18 14.67 2.55 -1.40
C ARG A 18 13.55 3.43 -0.86
N GLY A 19 12.76 2.96 0.10
CA GLY A 19 11.67 3.74 0.68
C GLY A 19 10.47 2.91 1.14
N ASN A 20 10.34 1.67 0.66
CA ASN A 20 9.19 0.82 1.03
C ASN A 20 9.14 0.52 2.54
N ALA A 21 10.27 0.50 3.23
CA ALA A 21 10.30 0.36 4.68
C ALA A 21 9.56 1.51 5.39
N GLN A 22 9.78 2.75 4.94
CA GLN A 22 9.12 3.92 5.49
C GLN A 22 7.64 3.95 5.11
N THR A 23 7.32 3.60 3.87
CA THR A 23 5.94 3.54 3.39
C THR A 23 5.11 2.50 4.13
N LEU A 24 5.67 1.31 4.37
CA LEU A 24 4.99 0.24 5.12
C LEU A 24 4.69 0.69 6.56
N GLY A 25 5.68 1.23 7.28
CA GLY A 25 5.47 1.67 8.66
C GLY A 25 4.48 2.83 8.78
N ALA A 26 4.48 3.75 7.81
CA ALA A 26 3.53 4.84 7.76
C ALA A 26 2.10 4.35 7.46
N LEU A 27 1.95 3.38 6.55
CA LEU A 27 0.68 2.73 6.26
C LEU A 27 0.15 1.95 7.47
N GLU A 28 0.99 1.14 8.12
CA GLU A 28 0.61 0.41 9.34
C GLU A 28 0.11 1.36 10.42
N SER A 29 0.83 2.45 10.66
CA SER A 29 0.40 3.46 11.65
C SER A 29 -0.90 4.12 11.23
N PHE A 30 -1.03 4.57 9.98
CA PHE A 30 -2.24 5.19 9.47
C PHE A 30 -3.48 4.29 9.59
N ILE A 31 -3.34 3.01 9.24
CA ILE A 31 -4.42 2.03 9.29
C ILE A 31 -4.77 1.70 10.76
N THR A 32 -3.77 1.54 11.62
CA THR A 32 -3.97 1.20 13.03
C THR A 32 -4.55 2.38 13.81
N GLU A 33 -3.98 3.58 13.66
CA GLU A 33 -4.45 4.81 14.30
C GLU A 33 -5.83 5.23 13.80
N GLY A 34 -6.11 5.01 12.52
CA GLY A 34 -7.41 5.27 11.90
C GLY A 34 -8.47 4.19 12.17
N GLY A 35 -8.09 3.04 12.74
CA GLY A 35 -9.00 1.92 12.95
C GLY A 35 -9.45 1.21 11.66
N TYR A 36 -8.71 1.39 10.57
CA TYR A 36 -9.00 0.80 9.26
C TYR A 36 -8.43 -0.61 9.10
N THR A 37 -7.90 -1.23 10.16
CA THR A 37 -7.33 -2.60 10.11
C THR A 37 -8.34 -3.66 9.68
N ASP A 38 -9.64 -3.40 9.86
CA ASP A 38 -10.69 -4.29 9.36
C ASP A 38 -11.10 -3.98 7.90
N GLN A 39 -10.74 -2.80 7.39
CA GLN A 39 -11.02 -2.33 6.03
C GLN A 39 -9.83 -2.44 5.08
N VAL A 40 -8.59 -2.42 5.58
CA VAL A 40 -7.36 -2.48 4.77
C VAL A 40 -6.52 -3.67 5.18
N GLU A 41 -6.09 -4.45 4.19
CA GLU A 41 -5.16 -5.56 4.39
C GLU A 41 -3.82 -5.25 3.72
N LEU A 42 -2.75 -5.15 4.53
CA LEU A 42 -1.39 -4.96 4.02
C LEU A 42 -0.76 -6.31 3.69
N VAL A 43 -0.35 -6.50 2.43
CA VAL A 43 0.26 -7.74 1.96
C VAL A 43 1.66 -7.46 1.40
N GLY A 44 2.65 -8.19 1.91
CA GLY A 44 4.02 -8.11 1.40
C GLY A 44 4.24 -9.04 0.21
N HIS A 45 4.69 -8.51 -0.93
CA HIS A 45 5.08 -9.30 -2.10
C HIS A 45 6.60 -9.25 -2.34
N LEU A 46 7.22 -10.38 -2.64
CA LEU A 46 8.70 -10.47 -2.71
C LEU A 46 9.31 -9.91 -4.01
N CYS A 47 8.78 -10.31 -5.16
CA CYS A 47 9.30 -9.88 -6.45
C CYS A 47 8.19 -9.93 -7.50
N LEU A 48 7.79 -8.77 -8.01
CA LEU A 48 6.85 -8.63 -9.14
C LEU A 48 7.59 -8.67 -10.50
N GLY A 49 8.85 -9.08 -10.54
CA GLY A 49 9.67 -9.11 -11.77
C GLY A 49 10.07 -7.74 -12.35
N SER A 50 9.60 -6.62 -11.75
CA SER A 50 9.86 -5.24 -12.19
C SER A 50 10.57 -4.38 -11.13
N CYS A 51 11.56 -4.96 -10.44
CA CYS A 51 12.39 -4.22 -9.47
C CYS A 51 13.10 -3.00 -10.08
N ALA A 52 13.28 -2.98 -11.42
CA ALA A 52 13.89 -1.85 -12.13
C ALA A 52 13.05 -0.56 -12.10
N LYS A 53 11.73 -0.63 -11.86
CA LYS A 53 10.82 0.53 -11.79
C LYS A 53 10.27 0.78 -10.38
N GLY A 54 10.83 0.09 -9.36
CA GLY A 54 10.38 0.21 -7.98
C GLY A 54 10.63 1.61 -7.40
N PRO A 55 9.87 2.01 -6.35
CA PRO A 55 8.93 1.20 -5.58
C PRO A 55 7.62 0.89 -6.32
N ASN A 56 7.14 -0.35 -6.18
CA ASN A 56 5.89 -0.83 -6.77
C ASN A 56 4.90 -1.12 -5.63
N ILE A 57 3.70 -0.57 -5.73
CA ILE A 57 2.63 -0.71 -4.74
C ILE A 57 1.33 -0.98 -5.49
N ARG A 58 0.55 -1.97 -5.06
CA ARG A 58 -0.77 -2.26 -5.62
C ARG A 58 -1.82 -1.95 -4.55
N ILE A 59 -2.84 -1.19 -4.92
CA ILE A 59 -3.95 -0.81 -4.03
C ILE A 59 -5.22 -1.33 -4.71
N GLY A 60 -5.83 -2.36 -4.12
CA GLY A 60 -6.89 -3.15 -4.74
C GLY A 60 -6.44 -3.76 -6.06
N GLU A 61 -7.07 -3.36 -7.16
CA GLU A 61 -6.73 -3.82 -8.51
C GLU A 61 -5.76 -2.89 -9.25
N VAL A 62 -5.45 -1.71 -8.70
CA VAL A 62 -4.63 -0.70 -9.37
C VAL A 62 -3.19 -0.78 -8.90
N THR A 63 -2.25 -0.91 -9.84
CA THR A 63 -0.82 -0.91 -9.55
C THR A 63 -0.21 0.47 -9.82
N TYR A 64 0.50 0.99 -8.83
CA TYR A 64 1.24 2.24 -8.88
C TYR A 64 2.75 2.00 -8.79
N HIS A 65 3.51 2.87 -9.44
CA HIS A 65 4.96 2.77 -9.57
C HIS A 65 5.62 4.12 -9.30
N GLY A 66 6.74 4.12 -8.57
CA GLY A 66 7.54 5.33 -8.32
C GLY A 66 6.85 6.35 -7.41
N LEU A 67 5.95 5.91 -6.53
CA LEU A 67 5.27 6.78 -5.58
C LEU A 67 6.09 6.98 -4.29
N ASP A 68 5.99 8.18 -3.73
CA ASP A 68 6.45 8.50 -2.39
C ASP A 68 5.46 8.04 -1.31
N THR A 69 5.95 7.86 -0.09
CA THR A 69 5.16 7.48 1.09
C THR A 69 3.89 8.32 1.26
N GLN A 70 3.98 9.64 1.08
CA GLN A 70 2.81 10.53 1.20
C GLN A 70 1.74 10.25 0.14
N SER A 71 2.14 10.05 -1.11
CA SER A 71 1.21 9.79 -2.22
C SER A 71 0.47 8.47 -1.99
N VAL A 72 1.16 7.46 -1.47
CA VAL A 72 0.56 6.15 -1.17
C VAL A 72 -0.48 6.28 -0.05
N LEU A 73 -0.16 7.00 1.02
CA LEU A 73 -1.11 7.24 2.11
C LEU A 73 -2.37 7.97 1.62
N ASP A 74 -2.19 8.97 0.77
CA ASP A 74 -3.31 9.73 0.21
C ASP A 74 -4.19 8.86 -0.69
N LEU A 75 -3.57 8.02 -1.54
CA LEU A 75 -4.30 7.07 -2.39
C LEU A 75 -5.09 6.04 -1.58
N VAL A 76 -4.48 5.45 -0.54
CA VAL A 76 -5.17 4.49 0.34
C VAL A 76 -6.34 5.17 1.04
N ARG A 77 -6.15 6.40 1.53
CA ARG A 77 -7.21 7.19 2.15
C ARG A 77 -8.35 7.49 1.17
N GLN A 78 -8.03 7.92 -0.04
CA GLN A 78 -9.03 8.19 -1.09
C GLN A 78 -9.80 6.91 -1.45
N ALA A 79 -9.10 5.79 -1.62
CA ALA A 79 -9.72 4.50 -1.91
C ALA A 79 -10.67 4.04 -0.80
N LEU A 80 -10.33 4.30 0.47
CA LEU A 80 -11.23 4.01 1.59
C LEU A 80 -12.49 4.89 1.58
N VAL A 81 -12.34 6.19 1.32
CA VAL A 81 -13.48 7.13 1.27
C VAL A 81 -14.43 6.82 0.11
N ASP A 82 -13.91 6.37 -1.03
CA ASP A 82 -14.71 6.02 -2.20
C ASP A 82 -15.63 4.81 -1.94
N GLN A 83 -15.21 3.89 -1.08
CA GLN A 83 -15.96 2.68 -0.72
C GLN A 83 -17.10 2.94 0.29
N GLU A 84 -17.03 3.98 1.12
CA GLU A 84 -18.06 4.31 2.12
C GLU A 84 -19.17 5.27 1.59
N GLY A 85 -19.09 5.65 0.31
CA GLY A 85 -19.91 6.72 -0.28
C GLY A 85 -21.12 6.30 -1.11
N SER A 86 -21.46 5.01 -1.23
CA SER A 86 -22.56 4.54 -2.11
C SER A 86 -23.79 4.01 -1.40
#